data_AF-A0A1W5T0W4-F1
#
_entry.id   AF-A0A1W5T0W4-F1
#
_cell.length_a   1.000
_cell.length_b   1.000
_cell.length_c   1.000
_cell.angle_alpha   90.00
_cell.angle_beta   90.00
_cell.angle_gamma   90.00
#
_symmetry.space_group_name_H-M   'P 1'
#
loop_
_entity.id
_entity.type
_entity.pdbx_description
1 polymer ?
#
loop_
_entity_poly.entity_id
_entity_poly.type
_entity_poly.pdbx_seq_one_letter_code
_entity_poly.pdbx_strand_id
1 'polypeptide(L)'
;MGQDVVESKTKTIVGLGILIFVLLSILPTIGEIHDNALKKFHKVMNKEDYISIPSSFLGFLSGLIDGDGYIQITKTGKGFITIKLTISLHLDDISTLEYINSVLKLGKITIYKDLKSPTCRLVINRTELQEILFPLFIHNKIFFLTETRINQFNLAVYILKNNIKKFEEIPSKIDNVFKLPENPFDYTLLSFFKNWIVGFACSNLYPGVVEFSQQNPLTYKRVKKDFKKLCSNRDSYYYLKKILKNKQTPIKKIFDIIP
;
A
#
# COMPACT_ATOMS: atom_id res chain seq x y z
N MET A 1 19.11 -42.01 41.85
CA MET A 1 19.62 -40.72 41.34
C MET A 1 19.47 -40.71 39.83
N GLY A 2 18.62 -39.84 39.27
CA GLY A 2 18.62 -39.59 37.81
C GLY A 2 17.28 -39.70 37.08
N GLN A 3 16.26 -38.94 37.48
CA GLN A 3 15.08 -38.67 36.64
C GLN A 3 14.55 -37.26 36.94
N ASP A 4 15.21 -36.20 36.46
CA ASP A 4 14.69 -34.82 36.60
C ASP A 4 15.10 -33.84 35.47
N VAL A 5 15.79 -34.29 34.40
CA VAL A 5 16.40 -33.36 33.42
C VAL A 5 15.58 -33.18 32.13
N VAL A 6 14.54 -34.01 31.88
CA VAL A 6 13.84 -34.00 30.58
C VAL A 6 12.66 -33.00 30.53
N GLU A 7 12.05 -32.66 31.67
CA GLU A 7 10.81 -31.86 31.69
C GLU A 7 11.01 -30.33 31.53
N SER A 8 12.23 -29.85 31.77
CA SER A 8 12.59 -28.42 31.70
C SER A 8 12.72 -27.89 30.26
N LYS A 9 13.19 -28.72 29.32
CA LYS A 9 13.44 -28.29 27.93
C LYS A 9 12.14 -28.10 27.13
N THR A 10 11.14 -28.95 27.37
CA THR A 10 9.86 -28.91 26.64
C THR A 10 9.03 -27.68 27.00
N LYS A 11 8.98 -27.28 28.28
CA LYS A 11 8.27 -26.07 28.75
C LYS A 11 8.90 -24.79 28.18
N THR A 12 10.23 -24.75 28.06
CA THR A 12 10.97 -23.61 27.48
C THR A 12 10.68 -23.43 25.98
N ILE A 13 10.61 -24.53 25.22
CA ILE A 13 10.32 -24.49 23.76
C ILE A 13 8.88 -24.04 23.50
N VAL A 14 7.91 -24.52 24.29
CA VAL A 14 6.49 -24.13 24.17
C VAL A 14 6.31 -22.64 24.54
N GLY A 15 6.98 -22.16 25.59
CA GLY A 15 6.96 -20.74 25.97
C GLY A 15 7.55 -19.81 24.90
N LEU A 16 8.64 -20.22 24.24
CA LEU A 16 9.25 -19.47 23.14
C LEU A 16 8.35 -19.43 21.90
N GLY A 17 7.70 -20.55 21.56
CA GLY A 17 6.76 -20.64 20.44
C GLY A 17 5.53 -19.76 20.62
N ILE A 18 4.96 -19.71 21.83
CA ILE A 18 3.82 -18.85 22.17
C ILE A 18 4.22 -17.37 22.12
N LEU A 19 5.40 -17.00 22.64
CA LEU A 19 5.89 -15.62 22.59
C LEU A 19 6.10 -15.12 21.15
N ILE A 20 6.64 -15.97 20.27
CA ILE A 20 6.79 -15.68 18.83
C ILE A 20 5.42 -15.51 18.16
N PHE A 21 4.44 -16.37 18.48
CA PHE A 21 3.08 -16.25 17.96
C PHE A 21 2.38 -14.96 18.42
N VAL A 22 2.56 -14.56 19.68
CA VAL A 22 2.00 -13.31 20.21
C VAL A 22 2.68 -12.08 19.59
N LEU A 23 4.00 -12.12 19.37
CA LEU A 23 4.73 -11.06 18.66
C LEU A 23 4.34 -10.92 17.18
N LEU A 24 3.97 -12.03 16.53
CA LEU A 24 3.42 -12.02 15.16
C LEU A 24 2.00 -11.47 15.10
N SER A 25 1.31 -11.40 16.23
CA SER A 25 -0.09 -10.98 16.32
C SER A 25 -0.26 -9.47 16.56
N ILE A 26 0.82 -8.69 16.56
CA ILE A 26 0.75 -7.24 16.76
C ILE A 26 1.51 -6.54 15.64
N LEU A 27 0.85 -5.60 14.96
CA LEU A 27 1.49 -4.78 13.92
C LEU A 27 2.59 -3.89 14.55
N PRO A 28 3.87 -4.10 14.19
CA PRO A 28 4.96 -3.35 14.78
C PRO A 28 4.93 -1.91 14.29
N THR A 29 5.04 -0.96 15.23
CA THR A 29 5.21 0.46 14.89
C THR A 29 6.49 0.67 14.10
N ILE A 30 6.44 1.48 13.04
CA ILE A 30 7.64 1.87 12.29
C ILE A 30 8.28 3.10 12.95
N GLY A 31 9.43 2.89 13.58
CA GLY A 31 10.21 3.96 14.21
C GLY A 31 9.59 4.46 15.51
N GLU A 32 9.92 5.68 15.90
CA GLU A 32 9.45 6.30 17.13
C GLU A 32 8.25 7.22 16.87
N ILE A 33 7.29 7.20 17.80
CA ILE A 33 6.14 8.10 17.81
C ILE A 33 6.13 8.85 19.13
N HIS A 34 5.90 10.16 19.06
CA HIS A 34 5.76 10.98 20.26
C HIS A 34 4.50 10.58 21.05
N ASP A 35 4.63 10.40 22.37
CA ASP A 35 3.56 9.92 23.26
C ASP A 35 2.23 10.66 23.09
N ASN A 36 2.26 12.00 22.98
CA ASN A 36 1.05 12.79 22.76
C ASN A 36 0.30 12.43 21.46
N ALA A 37 1.02 12.12 20.38
CA ALA A 37 0.40 11.66 19.14
C ALA A 37 -0.16 10.24 19.30
N LEU A 38 0.56 9.39 20.02
CA LEU A 38 0.16 8.01 20.32
C LEU A 38 -1.11 7.97 21.18
N LYS A 39 -1.19 8.76 22.25
CA LYS A 39 -2.36 8.87 23.14
C LYS A 39 -3.62 9.27 22.39
N LYS A 40 -3.50 10.19 21.44
CA LYS A 40 -4.63 10.61 20.60
C LYS A 40 -5.09 9.48 19.67
N PHE A 41 -4.14 8.67 19.19
CA PHE A 41 -4.38 7.54 18.28
C PHE A 41 -5.01 6.33 19.00
N HIS A 42 -4.41 5.89 20.10
CA HIS A 42 -4.79 4.68 20.85
C HIS A 42 -6.14 4.78 21.55
N LYS A 43 -6.63 6.00 21.81
CA LYS A 43 -7.98 6.19 22.35
C LYS A 43 -9.09 5.67 21.42
N VAL A 44 -8.78 5.48 20.13
CA VAL A 44 -9.80 5.27 19.10
C VAL A 44 -9.71 3.90 18.43
N MET A 45 -8.54 3.24 18.42
CA MET A 45 -8.33 2.07 17.55
C MET A 45 -7.46 0.99 18.17
N ASN A 46 -7.84 -0.26 17.93
CA ASN A 46 -7.09 -1.43 18.34
C ASN A 46 -6.31 -2.03 17.16
N LYS A 47 -5.04 -2.41 17.35
CA LYS A 47 -4.17 -2.89 16.27
C LYS A 47 -4.55 -4.29 15.78
N GLU A 48 -5.12 -5.12 16.65
CA GLU A 48 -5.53 -6.48 16.27
C GLU A 48 -6.60 -6.50 15.17
N ASP A 49 -7.51 -5.51 15.18
CA ASP A 49 -8.59 -5.38 14.18
C ASP A 49 -8.04 -5.24 12.75
N TYR A 50 -6.84 -4.71 12.60
CA TYR A 50 -6.21 -4.46 11.30
C TYR A 50 -5.60 -5.71 10.68
N ILE A 51 -5.19 -6.68 11.47
CA ILE A 51 -4.55 -7.91 10.98
C ILE A 51 -5.56 -8.75 10.18
N SER A 52 -6.85 -8.66 10.54
CA SER A 52 -7.94 -9.31 9.80
C SER A 52 -8.32 -8.63 8.48
N ILE A 53 -7.74 -7.47 8.13
CA ILE A 53 -8.08 -6.81 6.86
C ILE A 53 -7.67 -7.70 5.69
N PRO A 54 -8.59 -7.96 4.72
CA PRO A 54 -8.29 -8.83 3.59
C PRO A 54 -7.09 -8.34 2.79
N SER A 55 -6.15 -9.25 2.51
CA SER A 55 -5.01 -8.99 1.63
C SER A 55 -5.43 -8.54 0.22
N SER A 56 -6.63 -8.95 -0.23
CA SER A 56 -7.24 -8.46 -1.46
C SER A 56 -7.53 -6.97 -1.44
N PHE A 57 -8.11 -6.45 -0.35
CA PHE A 57 -8.34 -5.02 -0.16
C PHE A 57 -7.02 -4.26 -0.14
N LEU A 58 -6.02 -4.75 0.60
CA LEU A 58 -4.70 -4.10 0.67
C LEU A 58 -3.99 -4.07 -0.69
N GLY A 59 -4.11 -5.15 -1.47
CA GLY A 59 -3.60 -5.22 -2.84
C GLY A 59 -4.28 -4.19 -3.74
N PHE A 60 -5.62 -4.11 -3.70
CA PHE A 60 -6.40 -3.08 -4.38
C PHE A 60 -5.94 -1.67 -3.99
N LEU A 61 -5.84 -1.39 -2.69
CA LEU A 61 -5.43 -0.08 -2.18
C LEU A 61 -4.03 0.30 -2.65
N SER A 62 -3.08 -0.63 -2.62
CA SER A 62 -1.71 -0.41 -3.12
C SER A 62 -1.72 -0.04 -4.61
N GLY A 63 -2.56 -0.71 -5.42
CA GLY A 63 -2.75 -0.39 -6.83
C GLY A 63 -3.34 0.99 -7.05
N LEU A 64 -4.37 1.37 -6.28
CA LEU A 64 -4.99 2.69 -6.38
C LEU A 64 -4.00 3.81 -6.00
N ILE A 65 -3.20 3.60 -4.95
CA ILE A 65 -2.15 4.54 -4.55
C ILE A 65 -1.06 4.64 -5.63
N ASP A 66 -0.71 3.53 -6.29
CA ASP A 66 0.22 3.53 -7.42
C ASP A 66 -0.30 4.32 -8.63
N GLY A 67 -1.61 4.40 -8.77
CA GLY A 67 -2.31 5.21 -9.77
C GLY A 67 -2.40 6.67 -9.35
N ASP A 68 -3.37 6.99 -8.48
CA ASP A 68 -3.80 8.36 -8.13
C ASP A 68 -3.31 8.81 -6.73
N GLY A 69 -2.46 8.02 -6.09
CA GLY A 69 -1.88 8.34 -4.79
C GLY A 69 -0.45 8.86 -4.87
N TYR A 70 -0.01 9.45 -3.78
CA TYR A 70 1.40 9.75 -3.54
C TYR A 70 1.73 9.81 -2.05
N ILE A 71 2.96 9.45 -1.71
CA ILE A 71 3.53 9.64 -0.38
C ILE A 71 4.35 10.93 -0.43
N GLN A 72 3.87 11.95 0.27
CA GLN A 72 4.47 13.27 0.32
C GLN A 72 5.46 13.37 1.47
N ILE A 73 6.68 13.79 1.16
CA ILE A 73 7.73 14.11 2.12
C ILE A 73 8.14 15.56 1.84
N THR A 74 7.91 16.47 2.78
CA THR A 74 8.13 17.91 2.58
C THR A 74 8.90 18.57 3.73
N LYS A 75 9.70 19.58 3.40
CA LYS A 75 10.37 20.48 4.35
C LYS A 75 9.38 21.54 4.87
N THR A 76 9.24 21.64 6.18
CA THR A 76 8.54 22.76 6.82
C THR A 76 9.42 24.02 6.84
N GLY A 77 8.85 25.19 7.11
CA GLY A 77 9.64 26.44 7.24
C GLY A 77 10.73 26.39 8.33
N LYS A 78 10.58 25.52 9.33
CA LYS A 78 11.57 25.28 10.41
C LYS A 78 12.58 24.16 10.08
N GLY A 79 12.56 23.66 8.85
CA GLY A 79 13.45 22.59 8.37
C GLY A 79 13.08 21.17 8.79
N PHE A 80 11.97 20.96 9.49
CA PHE A 80 11.49 19.62 9.86
C PHE A 80 10.80 18.91 8.69
N ILE A 81 10.80 17.58 8.74
CA ILE A 81 10.13 16.72 7.76
C ILE A 81 8.65 16.53 8.13
N THR A 82 7.77 16.70 7.14
CA THR A 82 6.37 16.26 7.21
C THR A 82 6.17 15.09 6.25
N ILE A 83 5.48 14.04 6.71
CA ILE A 83 5.13 12.86 5.90
C ILE A 83 3.62 12.68 5.93
N LYS A 84 3.02 12.45 4.76
CA LYS A 84 1.61 12.05 4.62
C LYS A 84 1.39 11.26 3.33
N LEU A 85 0.37 10.43 3.30
CA LEU A 85 -0.12 9.81 2.07
C LEU A 85 -1.38 10.55 1.64
N THR A 86 -1.49 10.85 0.34
CA THR A 86 -2.66 11.50 -0.24
C THR A 86 -3.15 10.70 -1.43
N ILE A 87 -4.45 10.40 -1.47
CA ILE A 87 -5.16 9.90 -2.66
C ILE A 87 -6.09 11.03 -3.10
N SER A 88 -5.98 11.47 -4.36
CA SER A 88 -6.79 12.56 -4.90
C SER A 88 -7.57 12.07 -6.12
N LEU A 89 -8.89 12.09 -6.03
CA LEU A 89 -9.79 11.64 -7.10
C LEU A 89 -10.71 12.77 -7.56
N HIS A 90 -11.41 12.56 -8.66
CA HIS A 90 -12.54 13.41 -9.04
C HIS A 90 -13.65 13.29 -7.99
N LEU A 91 -14.48 14.33 -7.83
CA LEU A 91 -15.54 14.32 -6.81
C LEU A 91 -16.57 13.21 -7.03
N ASP A 92 -16.81 12.82 -8.29
CA ASP A 92 -17.73 11.73 -8.62
C ASP A 92 -17.29 10.37 -8.04
N ASP A 93 -15.99 10.21 -7.75
CA ASP A 93 -15.40 8.99 -7.21
C ASP A 93 -15.26 9.03 -5.67
N ILE A 94 -15.90 9.99 -4.98
CA ILE A 94 -15.79 10.17 -3.52
C ILE A 94 -16.15 8.91 -2.73
N SER A 95 -17.12 8.12 -3.22
CA SER A 95 -17.52 6.86 -2.60
C SER A 95 -16.36 5.87 -2.48
N THR A 96 -15.38 5.93 -3.39
CA THR A 96 -14.16 5.12 -3.31
C THR A 96 -13.31 5.52 -2.10
N LEU A 97 -13.17 6.82 -1.83
CA LEU A 97 -12.45 7.31 -0.66
C LEU A 97 -13.21 7.00 0.64
N GLU A 98 -14.54 7.12 0.62
CA GLU A 98 -15.40 6.78 1.76
C GLU A 98 -15.32 5.29 2.10
N TYR A 99 -15.30 4.41 1.09
CA TYR A 99 -15.09 2.97 1.28
C TYR A 99 -13.71 2.67 1.88
N ILE A 100 -12.64 3.27 1.35
CA ILE A 100 -11.29 3.09 1.92
C ILE A 100 -11.25 3.56 3.37
N ASN A 101 -11.89 4.70 3.67
CA ASN A 101 -11.97 5.25 5.01
C ASN A 101 -12.84 4.39 5.94
N SER A 102 -13.91 3.75 5.46
CA SER A 102 -14.74 2.87 6.29
C SER A 102 -14.03 1.57 6.68
N VAL A 103 -13.24 1.00 5.77
CA VAL A 103 -12.44 -0.21 6.02
C VAL A 103 -11.24 0.08 6.92
N LEU A 104 -10.46 1.13 6.60
CA LEU A 104 -9.25 1.45 7.36
C LEU A 104 -9.52 2.26 8.63
N LYS A 105 -10.59 3.05 8.65
CA LYS A 105 -10.84 4.08 9.68
C LYS A 105 -9.67 5.05 9.85
N LEU A 106 -8.89 5.25 8.78
CA LEU A 106 -7.71 6.12 8.75
C LEU A 106 -7.92 7.35 7.88
N GLY A 107 -7.27 8.44 8.28
CA GLY A 107 -7.16 9.65 7.48
C GLY A 107 -8.42 10.51 7.47
N LYS A 108 -8.32 11.63 6.75
CA LYS A 108 -9.40 12.61 6.61
C LYS A 108 -9.74 12.83 5.14
N ILE A 109 -11.03 12.71 4.82
CA ILE A 109 -11.57 13.09 3.51
C ILE A 109 -11.83 14.59 3.49
N THR A 110 -11.37 15.28 2.45
CA THR A 110 -11.64 16.70 2.21
C THR A 110 -12.16 16.88 0.79
N ILE A 111 -13.22 17.69 0.65
CA ILE A 111 -13.86 17.99 -0.64
C ILE A 111 -13.42 19.38 -1.10
N TYR A 112 -13.02 19.48 -2.37
CA TYR A 112 -12.66 20.71 -3.05
C TYR A 112 -13.63 20.93 -4.21
N LYS A 113 -14.61 21.82 -4.02
CA LYS A 113 -15.66 22.12 -5.01
C LYS A 113 -15.20 23.19 -6.01
N ASP A 114 -14.10 22.94 -6.71
CA ASP A 114 -13.71 23.78 -7.86
C ASP A 114 -14.77 23.62 -8.96
N LEU A 115 -15.17 24.74 -9.57
CA LEU A 115 -16.17 24.79 -10.65
C LEU A 115 -15.69 24.07 -11.92
N LYS A 116 -14.38 23.95 -12.16
CA LYS A 116 -13.82 23.33 -13.37
C LYS A 116 -13.38 21.88 -13.17
N SER A 117 -12.91 21.53 -11.98
CA SER A 117 -12.36 20.21 -11.67
C SER A 117 -12.57 19.89 -10.19
N PRO A 118 -13.80 19.53 -9.80
CA PRO A 118 -14.10 19.22 -8.41
C PRO A 118 -13.34 17.94 -8.00
N THR A 119 -12.63 17.99 -6.89
CA THR A 119 -11.82 16.88 -6.41
C THR A 119 -12.14 16.53 -4.96
N CYS A 120 -11.90 15.28 -4.60
CA CYS A 120 -11.91 14.81 -3.23
C CYS A 120 -10.54 14.22 -2.88
N ARG A 121 -10.12 14.38 -1.61
CA ARG A 121 -8.82 13.89 -1.15
C ARG A 121 -8.93 13.14 0.15
N LEU A 122 -8.34 11.96 0.22
CA LEU A 122 -8.09 11.23 1.46
C LEU A 122 -6.64 11.48 1.86
N VAL A 123 -6.44 12.03 3.06
CA VAL A 123 -5.10 12.29 3.61
C VAL A 123 -4.88 11.46 4.86
N ILE A 124 -3.89 10.56 4.80
CA ILE A 124 -3.44 9.73 5.92
C ILE A 124 -2.14 10.33 6.48
N ASN A 125 -2.14 10.62 7.77
CA ASN A 125 -1.06 11.36 8.43
C ASN A 125 0.10 10.47 8.86
N ARG A 126 1.23 11.07 9.24
CA ARG A 126 2.46 10.36 9.68
C ARG A 126 2.20 9.28 10.73
N THR A 127 1.44 9.58 11.78
CA THR A 127 1.19 8.64 12.89
C THR A 127 0.39 7.43 12.41
N GLU A 128 -0.65 7.64 11.60
CA GLU A 128 -1.44 6.57 11.00
C GLU A 128 -0.60 5.68 10.06
N LEU A 129 0.33 6.28 9.32
CA LEU A 129 1.28 5.55 8.48
C LEU A 129 2.24 4.68 9.31
N GLN A 130 2.79 5.23 10.41
CA GLN A 130 3.73 4.53 11.29
C GLN A 130 3.07 3.38 12.07
N GLU A 131 1.82 3.58 12.51
CA GLU A 131 1.11 2.63 13.38
C GLU A 131 0.42 1.51 12.61
N ILE A 132 -0.15 1.81 11.43
CA ILE A 132 -1.09 0.92 10.77
C ILE A 132 -0.72 0.68 9.30
N LEU A 133 -0.80 1.71 8.44
CA LEU A 133 -0.82 1.45 6.99
C LEU A 133 0.48 0.85 6.47
N PHE A 134 1.64 1.41 6.85
CA PHE A 134 2.92 0.83 6.42
C PHE A 134 3.22 -0.51 7.10
N PRO A 135 3.00 -0.69 8.42
CA PRO A 135 3.06 -2.02 9.04
C PRO A 135 2.21 -3.07 8.33
N LEU A 136 0.98 -2.73 7.92
CA LEU A 136 0.09 -3.64 7.19
C LEU A 136 0.67 -4.10 5.86
N PHE A 137 1.22 -3.16 5.07
CA PHE A 137 1.88 -3.49 3.81
C PHE A 137 3.11 -4.37 4.03
N ILE A 138 3.94 -4.07 5.03
CA ILE A 138 5.12 -4.89 5.38
C ILE A 138 4.72 -6.28 5.83
N HIS A 139 3.75 -6.38 6.76
CA HIS A 139 3.24 -7.64 7.29
C HIS A 139 2.69 -8.55 6.18
N ASN A 140 1.93 -7.98 5.24
CA ASN A 140 1.32 -8.72 4.14
C ASN A 140 2.23 -8.88 2.91
N LYS A 141 3.48 -8.40 2.96
CA LYS A 141 4.42 -8.37 1.82
C LYS A 141 3.83 -7.70 0.57
N ILE A 142 3.04 -6.64 0.79
CA ILE A 142 2.44 -5.82 -0.26
C ILE A 142 3.33 -4.59 -0.46
N PHE A 143 3.65 -4.30 -1.71
CA PHE A 143 4.50 -3.17 -2.07
C PHE A 143 4.07 -2.58 -3.41
N PHE A 144 4.49 -1.34 -3.62
CA PHE A 144 4.22 -0.59 -4.84
C PHE A 144 5.01 -1.16 -6.02
N LEU A 145 4.44 -1.08 -7.21
CA LEU A 145 5.03 -1.60 -8.45
C LEU A 145 5.52 -0.49 -9.38
N THR A 146 5.16 0.76 -9.12
CA THR A 146 5.67 1.91 -9.90
C THR A 146 6.90 2.52 -9.23
N GLU A 147 7.90 2.87 -10.05
CA GLU A 147 9.20 3.38 -9.57
C GLU A 147 9.04 4.58 -8.62
N THR A 148 8.16 5.53 -8.97
CA THR A 148 7.91 6.70 -8.15
C THR A 148 7.39 6.34 -6.76
N ARG A 149 6.37 5.48 -6.66
CA ARG A 149 5.79 5.13 -5.36
C ARG A 149 6.70 4.21 -4.56
N ILE A 150 7.46 3.32 -5.21
CA ILE A 150 8.53 2.54 -4.58
C ILE A 150 9.53 3.49 -3.90
N ASN A 151 10.05 4.48 -4.62
CA ASN A 151 11.03 5.42 -4.10
C ASN A 151 10.47 6.26 -2.95
N GLN A 152 9.23 6.76 -3.08
CA GLN A 152 8.58 7.53 -2.02
C GLN A 152 8.33 6.68 -0.76
N PHE A 153 7.89 5.44 -0.92
CA PHE A 153 7.64 4.53 0.19
C PHE A 153 8.94 4.13 0.91
N ASN A 154 9.96 3.73 0.15
CA ASN A 154 11.27 3.39 0.73
C ASN A 154 11.84 4.57 1.52
N LEU A 155 11.74 5.78 0.98
CA LEU A 155 12.23 6.99 1.64
C LEU A 155 11.45 7.30 2.91
N ALA A 156 10.13 7.19 2.87
CA ALA A 156 9.30 7.38 4.06
C ALA A 156 9.66 6.36 5.13
N VAL A 157 9.71 5.06 4.82
CA VAL A 157 10.06 4.01 5.79
C VAL A 157 11.47 4.22 6.35
N TYR A 158 12.44 4.62 5.52
CA TYR A 158 13.80 4.91 5.98
C TYR A 158 13.84 6.06 6.99
N ILE A 159 13.18 7.18 6.68
CA ILE A 159 13.08 8.35 7.57
C ILE A 159 12.44 7.97 8.91
N LEU A 160 11.36 7.19 8.84
CA LEU A 160 10.62 6.75 10.03
C LEU A 160 11.47 5.83 10.91
N LYS A 161 12.09 4.79 10.34
CA LYS A 161 12.92 3.82 11.08
C LYS A 161 14.13 4.46 11.74
N ASN A 162 14.77 5.43 11.08
CA ASN A 162 15.97 6.09 11.59
C ASN A 162 15.67 7.37 12.40
N ASN A 163 14.39 7.65 12.69
CA ASN A 163 13.96 8.84 13.43
C ASN A 163 14.55 10.16 12.89
N ILE A 164 14.64 10.28 11.55
CA ILE A 164 15.19 11.48 10.91
C ILE A 164 14.16 12.61 11.03
N LYS A 165 14.59 13.75 11.58
CA LYS A 165 13.70 14.87 11.90
C LYS A 165 13.92 16.06 10.98
N LYS A 166 15.16 16.33 10.58
CA LYS A 166 15.51 17.45 9.70
C LYS A 166 15.59 17.02 8.25
N PHE A 167 15.09 17.85 7.35
CA PHE A 167 15.06 17.53 5.92
C PHE A 167 16.46 17.41 5.31
N GLU A 168 17.43 18.14 5.85
CA GLU A 168 18.83 18.12 5.39
C GLU A 168 19.58 16.84 5.79
N GLU A 169 19.06 16.08 6.75
CA GLU A 169 19.62 14.79 7.17
C GLU A 169 19.16 13.63 6.27
N ILE A 170 18.30 13.89 5.27
CA ILE A 170 17.83 12.87 4.34
C ILE A 170 18.98 12.47 3.39
N PRO A 171 19.36 11.19 3.33
CA PRO A 171 20.43 10.74 2.44
C PRO A 171 20.01 10.81 0.97
N SER A 172 21.00 10.91 0.09
CA SER A 172 20.79 10.93 -1.37
C SER A 172 20.42 9.56 -1.95
N LYS A 173 20.75 8.47 -1.25
CA LYS A 173 20.47 7.09 -1.66
C LYS A 173 20.05 6.26 -0.45
N ILE A 174 19.10 5.37 -0.68
CA ILE A 174 18.56 4.43 0.30
C ILE A 174 18.33 3.08 -0.35
N ASP A 175 18.32 2.02 0.46
CA ASP A 175 17.99 0.69 0.00
C ASP A 175 16.48 0.46 -0.07
N ASN A 176 16.09 -0.50 -0.91
CA ASN A 176 14.69 -0.90 -1.04
C ASN A 176 14.24 -1.68 0.20
N VAL A 177 13.03 -1.38 0.67
CA VAL A 177 12.40 -2.13 1.79
C VAL A 177 12.09 -3.58 1.38
N PHE A 178 11.76 -3.79 0.11
CA PHE A 178 11.45 -5.11 -0.45
C PHE A 178 12.39 -5.45 -1.61
N LYS A 179 12.72 -6.74 -1.74
CA LYS A 179 13.34 -7.24 -2.97
C LYS A 179 12.28 -7.24 -4.08
N LEU A 180 12.48 -6.41 -5.09
CA LEU A 180 11.60 -6.34 -6.26
C LEU A 180 11.88 -7.51 -7.21
N PRO A 181 10.87 -8.00 -7.94
CA PRO A 181 11.09 -8.98 -8.99
C PRO A 181 12.02 -8.45 -10.09
N GLU A 182 12.88 -9.32 -10.59
CA GLU A 182 13.94 -8.98 -11.56
C GLU A 182 13.38 -8.90 -12.98
N ASN A 183 12.40 -9.74 -13.31
CA ASN A 183 11.77 -9.78 -14.62
C ASN A 183 10.26 -9.44 -14.57
N PRO A 184 9.67 -8.97 -15.68
CA PRO A 184 8.25 -8.60 -15.76
C PRO A 184 7.25 -9.72 -15.46
N PHE A 185 7.60 -10.97 -15.75
CA PHE A 185 6.72 -12.12 -15.54
C PHE A 185 6.56 -12.40 -14.05
N ASP A 186 7.62 -12.28 -13.27
CA ASP A 186 7.60 -12.49 -11.83
C ASP A 186 6.66 -11.51 -11.10
N TYR A 187 6.49 -10.28 -11.60
CA TYR A 187 5.49 -9.35 -11.05
C TYR A 187 4.08 -9.93 -11.14
N THR A 188 3.78 -10.67 -12.20
CA THR A 188 2.45 -11.26 -12.42
C THR A 188 2.15 -12.44 -11.49
N LEU A 189 3.20 -13.00 -10.88
CA LEU A 189 3.14 -14.09 -9.92
C LEU A 189 2.97 -13.61 -8.47
N LEU A 190 3.07 -12.31 -8.20
CA LEU A 190 2.85 -11.76 -6.86
C LEU A 190 1.41 -12.06 -6.41
N SER A 191 1.26 -12.54 -5.17
CA SER A 191 -0.05 -12.94 -4.61
C SER A 191 -1.10 -11.82 -4.65
N PHE A 192 -0.66 -10.57 -4.50
CA PHE A 192 -1.51 -9.39 -4.52
C PHE A 192 -1.69 -8.78 -5.91
N PHE A 193 -0.99 -9.25 -6.95
CA PHE A 193 -0.96 -8.63 -8.28
C PHE A 193 -2.34 -8.47 -8.91
N LYS A 194 -3.19 -9.49 -8.79
CA LYS A 194 -4.55 -9.48 -9.35
C LYS A 194 -5.45 -8.42 -8.72
N ASN A 195 -5.23 -8.08 -7.45
CA ASN A 195 -5.99 -7.03 -6.77
C ASN A 195 -5.35 -5.67 -7.02
N TRP A 196 -4.01 -5.61 -7.04
CA TRP A 196 -3.26 -4.42 -7.43
C TRP A 196 -3.69 -3.91 -8.80
N ILE A 197 -3.78 -4.77 -9.81
CA ILE A 197 -4.17 -4.33 -11.15
C ILE A 197 -5.60 -3.77 -11.19
N VAL A 198 -6.50 -4.26 -10.34
CA VAL A 198 -7.87 -3.73 -10.22
C VAL A 198 -7.82 -2.31 -9.66
N GLY A 199 -7.13 -2.10 -8.53
CA GLY A 199 -7.02 -0.76 -7.94
C GLY A 199 -6.29 0.23 -8.83
N PHE A 200 -5.25 -0.23 -9.51
CA PHE A 200 -4.52 0.58 -10.48
C PHE A 200 -5.39 0.97 -11.68
N ALA A 201 -6.23 0.06 -12.18
CA ALA A 201 -7.17 0.35 -13.26
C ALA A 201 -8.32 1.28 -12.85
N CYS A 202 -8.70 1.29 -11.56
CA CYS A 202 -9.67 2.23 -11.01
C CYS A 202 -9.14 3.66 -10.89
N SER A 203 -7.83 3.88 -11.05
CA SER A 203 -7.26 5.22 -11.05
C SER A 203 -7.56 5.97 -12.36
N ASN A 204 -7.91 7.25 -12.25
CA ASN A 204 -8.23 8.16 -13.36
C ASN A 204 -7.05 8.37 -14.32
N LEU A 205 -5.85 7.95 -13.93
CA LEU A 205 -4.66 7.94 -14.76
C LEU A 205 -4.66 6.89 -15.89
N TYR A 206 -5.63 5.96 -15.94
CA TYR A 206 -5.65 4.87 -16.92
C TYR A 206 -7.01 4.59 -17.59
N PRO A 207 -7.56 5.50 -18.42
CA PRO A 207 -8.50 5.09 -19.48
C PRO A 207 -7.89 4.01 -20.40
N GLY A 208 -6.55 3.96 -20.45
CA GLY A 208 -5.78 3.01 -21.22
C GLY A 208 -5.89 1.54 -20.79
N VAL A 209 -6.27 1.16 -19.56
CA VAL A 209 -6.39 -0.28 -19.20
C VAL A 209 -7.65 -0.89 -19.82
N VAL A 210 -8.74 -0.13 -19.89
CA VAL A 210 -9.97 -0.52 -20.59
C VAL A 210 -9.72 -0.59 -22.10
N GLU A 211 -9.06 0.43 -22.67
CA GLU A 211 -8.68 0.44 -24.10
C GLU A 211 -7.62 -0.65 -24.45
N PHE A 212 -6.70 -0.98 -23.54
CA PHE A 212 -5.70 -2.04 -23.69
C PHE A 212 -6.34 -3.43 -23.82
N SER A 213 -7.51 -3.64 -23.22
CA SER A 213 -8.28 -4.88 -23.40
C SER A 213 -8.96 -4.98 -24.77
N GLN A 214 -9.22 -3.83 -25.41
CA GLN A 214 -10.00 -3.70 -26.64
C GLN A 214 -9.12 -3.55 -27.91
N GLN A 215 -7.90 -3.00 -27.81
CA GLN A 215 -6.99 -2.80 -28.95
C GLN A 215 -5.72 -3.65 -28.84
N ASN A 216 -5.03 -3.91 -29.96
CA ASN A 216 -3.78 -4.67 -29.99
C ASN A 216 -2.63 -3.81 -29.40
N PRO A 217 -2.07 -4.13 -28.21
CA PRO A 217 -1.22 -3.17 -27.50
C PRO A 217 0.20 -3.03 -28.05
N LEU A 218 0.64 -3.95 -28.92
CA LEU A 218 1.91 -3.84 -29.64
C LEU A 218 1.96 -2.61 -30.56
N THR A 219 0.80 -2.04 -30.89
CA THR A 219 0.66 -0.81 -31.68
C THR A 219 0.21 0.41 -30.86
N TYR A 220 -0.05 0.26 -29.56
CA TYR A 220 -0.63 1.33 -28.74
C TYR A 220 0.46 2.30 -28.22
N LYS A 221 0.55 3.47 -28.85
CA LYS A 221 1.55 4.51 -28.56
C LYS A 221 1.44 5.16 -27.17
N ARG A 222 0.36 4.91 -26.41
CA ARG A 222 0.05 5.57 -25.11
C ARG A 222 0.15 4.65 -23.89
N VAL A 223 0.89 3.54 -23.97
CA VAL A 223 1.27 2.82 -22.75
C VAL A 223 2.36 3.62 -22.03
N LYS A 224 2.06 4.19 -20.84
CA LYS A 224 3.06 4.86 -20.01
C LYS A 224 4.27 3.94 -19.80
N LYS A 225 5.48 4.53 -19.75
CA LYS A 225 6.77 3.84 -19.62
C LYS A 225 6.78 2.78 -18.52
N ASP A 226 6.09 3.03 -17.41
CA ASP A 226 6.05 2.13 -16.25
C ASP A 226 5.28 0.83 -16.55
N PHE A 227 4.19 0.92 -17.32
CA PHE A 227 3.42 -0.25 -17.74
C PHE A 227 4.07 -0.99 -18.92
N LYS A 228 4.90 -0.29 -19.71
CA LYS A 228 5.74 -0.90 -20.75
C LYS A 228 6.68 -1.94 -20.15
N LYS A 229 7.16 -1.75 -18.91
CA LYS A 229 8.00 -2.74 -18.23
C LYS A 229 7.23 -4.01 -17.91
N LEU A 230 5.96 -3.92 -17.49
CA LEU A 230 5.10 -5.08 -17.20
C LEU A 230 4.66 -5.83 -18.47
N CYS A 231 4.50 -5.11 -19.59
CA CYS A 231 4.08 -5.68 -20.87
C CYS A 231 5.24 -5.92 -21.86
N SER A 232 6.49 -5.83 -21.41
CA SER A 232 7.67 -5.96 -22.31
C SER A 232 7.96 -7.39 -22.74
N ASN A 233 7.39 -8.38 -22.06
CA ASN A 233 7.44 -9.80 -22.45
C ASN A 233 6.04 -10.28 -22.89
N ARG A 234 6.04 -11.09 -23.95
CA ARG A 234 4.89 -11.81 -24.51
C ARG A 234 4.09 -12.59 -23.46
N ASP A 235 4.76 -13.24 -22.49
CA ASP A 235 4.08 -14.07 -21.49
C ASP A 235 3.26 -13.22 -20.50
N SER A 236 3.86 -12.17 -19.96
CA SER A 236 3.17 -11.19 -19.11
C SER A 236 1.99 -10.55 -19.85
N TYR A 237 2.17 -10.27 -21.14
CA TYR A 237 1.10 -9.74 -22.00
C TYR A 237 -0.10 -10.70 -22.09
N TYR A 238 0.12 -11.98 -22.45
CA TYR A 238 -0.98 -12.93 -22.59
C TYR A 238 -1.66 -13.24 -21.24
N TYR A 239 -0.89 -13.25 -20.15
CA TYR A 239 -1.42 -13.38 -18.81
C TYR A 239 -2.34 -12.21 -18.43
N LEU A 240 -1.88 -10.97 -18.64
CA LEU A 240 -2.68 -9.75 -18.41
C LEU A 240 -3.94 -9.73 -19.27
N LYS A 241 -3.81 -10.08 -20.56
CA LYS A 241 -4.95 -10.17 -21.48
C LYS A 241 -5.99 -11.18 -21.00
N LYS A 242 -5.58 -12.34 -20.48
CA LYS A 242 -6.48 -13.36 -19.91
C LYS A 242 -7.20 -12.83 -18.66
N ILE A 243 -6.51 -12.14 -17.77
CA ILE A 243 -7.11 -11.55 -16.56
C ILE A 243 -8.14 -10.48 -16.91
N LEU A 244 -7.82 -9.59 -17.84
CA LEU A 244 -8.66 -8.44 -18.20
C LEU A 244 -9.86 -8.84 -19.06
N LYS A 245 -9.72 -9.82 -19.97
CA LYS A 245 -10.83 -10.31 -20.81
C LYS A 245 -11.97 -10.96 -20.01
N ASN A 246 -11.64 -11.62 -18.90
CA ASN A 246 -12.65 -12.28 -18.05
C ASN A 246 -13.43 -11.30 -17.16
N LYS A 247 -13.11 -9.99 -17.20
CA LYS A 247 -13.70 -8.97 -16.32
C LYS A 247 -14.37 -7.81 -17.08
N GLN A 248 -14.82 -8.02 -18.31
CA GLN A 248 -15.75 -7.10 -18.98
C GLN A 248 -17.13 -7.15 -18.28
N THR A 249 -17.19 -6.54 -17.10
CA THR A 249 -18.42 -6.19 -16.42
C THR A 249 -18.26 -4.71 -16.05
N PRO A 250 -19.26 -3.85 -16.32
CA PRO A 250 -19.16 -2.42 -16.06
C PRO A 250 -18.70 -2.18 -14.61
N ILE A 251 -17.83 -1.18 -14.41
CA ILE A 251 -17.18 -0.80 -13.14
C ILE A 251 -18.18 -0.73 -11.96
N LYS A 252 -19.46 -0.45 -12.23
CA LYS A 252 -20.57 -0.54 -11.26
C LYS A 252 -20.72 -1.91 -10.55
N LYS A 253 -20.23 -3.02 -11.10
CA LYS A 253 -20.32 -4.37 -10.52
C LYS A 253 -19.04 -4.83 -9.79
N ILE A 254 -17.97 -4.03 -9.76
CA ILE A 254 -16.73 -4.40 -9.04
C ILE A 254 -16.97 -4.43 -7.52
N PHE A 255 -17.92 -3.62 -7.04
CA PHE A 255 -18.33 -3.59 -5.63
C PHE A 255 -19.11 -4.86 -5.19
N ASP A 256 -19.62 -5.69 -6.11
CA ASP A 256 -20.32 -6.94 -5.78
C ASP A 256 -19.39 -8.17 -5.69
N ILE A 257 -18.09 -8.00 -6.00
CA ILE A 257 -17.13 -9.12 -6.17
C ILE A 257 -16.03 -9.12 -5.09
N ILE A 258 -16.02 -8.13 -4.20
CA ILE A 258 -15.15 -8.12 -3.02
C ILE A 258 -16.00 -8.61 -1.85
N PRO A 259 -15.78 -9.83 -1.32
CA PRO A 259 -16.45 -10.28 -0.11
C PRO A 259 -16.09 -9.40 1.09
#